data_AF-A0A5D4GS74-F1
#
_entry.id   AF-A0A5D4GS74-F1
#
_cell.length_a   1.000
_cell.length_b   1.000
_cell.length_c   1.000
_cell.angle_alpha   90.00
_cell.angle_beta   90.00
_cell.angle_gamma   90.00
#
_symmetry.space_group_name_H-M   'P 1'
#
loop_
_entity.id
_entity.type
_entity.pdbx_description
1 polymer ?
#
loop_
_entity_poly.entity_id
_entity_poly.type
_entity_poly.pdbx_seq_one_letter_code
_entity_poly.pdbx_strand_id
1 'polypeptide(L)' 'MQELFVKKYWDEEDVLFYIRFQDCKAVKQIEKTPKGRVLLTPENPHQGESILYDQSLDELELNETDFITEVEFDKVWNGQ' A
#
# COMPACT_ATOMS: atom_id res chain seq x y z
N MET A 1 17.20 -7.29 -6.17
CA MET A 1 16.23 -6.28 -5.69
C MET A 1 14.99 -7.06 -5.33
N GLN A 2 14.60 -7.04 -4.05
CA GLN A 2 13.46 -7.81 -3.58
C GLN A 2 12.23 -6.92 -3.59
N GLU A 3 11.17 -7.38 -4.24
CA GLU A 3 9.89 -6.69 -4.28
C GLU A 3 8.83 -7.52 -3.59
N LEU A 4 8.01 -6.85 -2.78
CA LEU A 4 6.91 -7.46 -2.04
C LEU A 4 5.69 -6.57 -2.17
N PHE A 5 4.54 -7.20 -2.34
CA PHE A 5 3.27 -6.51 -2.51
C PHE A 5 2.32 -7.01 -1.45
N VAL A 6 1.73 -6.07 -0.72
CA VAL A 6 0.84 -6.38 0.39
C VAL A 6 -0.47 -5.65 0.22
N LYS A 7 -1.53 -6.27 0.74
CA LYS A 7 -2.88 -5.72 0.88
C LYS A 7 -3.30 -5.91 2.33
N LYS A 8 -3.56 -4.82 3.04
CA LYS A 8 -3.97 -4.84 4.46
C LYS A 8 -5.18 -3.95 4.67
N TYR A 9 -6.21 -4.50 5.31
CA TYR A 9 -7.37 -3.72 5.73
C TYR A 9 -7.16 -3.24 7.17
N TRP A 10 -7.48 -1.97 7.43
CA TRP A 10 -7.46 -1.38 8.76
C TRP A 10 -8.89 -1.02 9.15
N ASP A 11 -9.46 -1.78 10.08
CA ASP A 11 -10.88 -1.68 10.45
C ASP A 11 -11.24 -0.33 11.06
N GLU A 12 -10.36 0.26 11.88
CA GLU A 12 -10.64 1.51 12.60
C GLU A 12 -10.91 2.71 11.69
N GLU A 13 -10.28 2.76 10.52
CA GLU A 13 -10.40 3.87 9.57
C GLU A 13 -11.16 3.48 8.27
N ASP A 14 -11.67 2.24 8.18
CA ASP A 14 -12.33 1.70 6.99
C ASP A 14 -11.52 1.95 5.70
N VAL A 15 -10.23 1.57 5.77
CA VAL A 15 -9.26 1.79 4.70
C VAL A 15 -8.55 0.50 4.33
N LEU A 16 -8.46 0.26 3.03
CA LEU A 16 -7.71 -0.85 2.45
C LEU A 16 -6.43 -0.32 1.83
N PHE A 17 -5.30 -0.68 2.43
CA PHE A 17 -3.98 -0.35 1.94
C PHE A 17 -3.50 -1.39 0.95
N TYR A 18 -2.87 -0.92 -0.11
CA TYR A 18 -2.01 -1.73 -0.97
C TYR A 18 -0.64 -1.08 -0.98
N ILE A 19 0.41 -1.82 -0.67
CA ILE A 19 1.76 -1.25 -0.58
C ILE A 19 2.73 -2.13 -1.38
N ARG A 20 3.51 -1.49 -2.24
CA ARG A 20 4.68 -2.10 -2.89
C ARG A 20 5.91 -1.71 -2.09
N PHE A 21 6.61 -2.72 -1.59
CA PHE A 21 7.90 -2.59 -0.96
C PHE A 21 9.01 -2.96 -1.93
N GLN A 22 10.10 -2.19 -1.88
CA GLN A 22 11.36 -2.49 -2.55
C GLN A 22 12.45 -2.42 -1.49
N ASP A 23 13.18 -3.53 -1.31
CA ASP A 23 14.22 -3.66 -0.28
C ASP A 23 13.72 -3.21 1.11
N CYS A 24 12.54 -3.71 1.51
CA CYS A 24 11.81 -3.43 2.75
C CYS A 24 11.30 -1.99 2.93
N LYS A 25 11.36 -1.13 1.91
CA LYS A 25 10.83 0.25 1.94
C LYS A 25 9.64 0.44 1.03
N ALA A 26 8.61 1.14 1.47
CA ALA A 26 7.46 1.44 0.62
C ALA A 26 7.87 2.40 -0.51
N VAL A 27 7.53 2.04 -1.74
CA VAL A 27 7.80 2.85 -2.95
C VAL A 27 6.52 3.22 -3.70
N LYS A 28 5.41 2.52 -3.42
CA LYS A 28 4.07 2.89 -3.89
C LYS A 28 3.04 2.46 -2.86
N GLN A 29 2.06 3.31 -2.61
CA GLN A 29 0.93 3.01 -1.73
C GLN A 29 -0.39 3.45 -2.36
N ILE A 30 -1.41 2.63 -2.18
CA ILE A 30 -2.80 2.93 -2.52
C ILE A 30 -3.58 2.84 -1.22
N GLU A 31 -4.31 3.89 -0.90
CA GLU A 31 -5.32 3.86 0.17
C GLU A 31 -6.68 3.86 -0.51
N LYS A 32 -7.48 2.84 -0.24
CA LYS A 32 -8.81 2.70 -0.81
C LYS A 32 -9.85 2.78 0.31
N THR A 33 -10.72 3.77 0.20
CA THR A 33 -11.85 4.00 1.11
C THR A 33 -13.16 4.05 0.32
N PRO A 34 -14.34 4.04 0.96
CA PRO A 34 -15.60 4.27 0.26
C PRO A 34 -15.69 5.63 -0.45
N LYS A 35 -14.89 6.62 -0.04
CA LYS A 35 -14.88 7.97 -0.62
C LYS A 35 -14.01 8.08 -1.87
N GLY A 36 -13.12 7.13 -2.10
CA GLY A 36 -12.22 7.15 -3.24
C GLY A 36 -10.90 6.44 -2.97
N ARG A 37 -9.88 6.80 -3.75
CA ARG A 37 -8.53 6.28 -3.59
C ARG A 37 -7.49 7.40 -3.56
N VAL A 38 -6.44 7.19 -2.79
CA VAL A 38 -5.25 8.04 -2.74
C VAL A 38 -4.06 7.23 -3.24
N LEU A 39 -3.18 7.86 -4.03
CA LEU A 39 -1.99 7.24 -4.61
C LEU A 39 -0.76 8.00 -4.14
N LEU A 40 0.16 7.29 -3.50
CA LEU A 40 1.36 7.87 -2.88
C LEU A 40 2.60 7.22 -3.45
N THR A 41 3.62 8.04 -3.70
CA THR A 41 4.96 7.62 -4.15
C THR A 41 6.02 8.47 -3.45
N PRO A 42 7.31 8.10 -3.48
CA PRO A 42 8.38 8.93 -2.92
C PRO A 42 8.42 10.36 -3.47
N GLU A 43 7.97 10.58 -4.72
CA GLU A 43 7.88 11.91 -5.33
C GLU A 43 6.68 12.72 -4.83
N ASN A 44 5.61 12.05 -4.41
CA ASN A 44 4.43 12.65 -3.79
C ASN A 44 4.00 11.86 -2.54
N PRO A 45 4.76 11.95 -1.44
CA PRO A 45 4.56 11.08 -0.28
C PRO A 45 3.44 11.56 0.64
N HIS A 46 2.84 12.74 0.39
CA HIS A 46 1.76 13.30 1.19
C HIS A 46 0.61 13.73 0.28
N GLN A 47 -0.61 13.36 0.62
CA GLN A 47 -1.82 13.83 -0.07
C GLN A 47 -2.97 14.00 0.94
N GLY A 48 -3.22 15.25 1.34
CA GLY A 48 -4.17 15.51 2.43
C GLY A 48 -3.62 14.97 3.75
N GLU A 49 -4.40 14.14 4.43
CA GLU A 49 -4.00 13.45 5.67
C GLU A 49 -3.22 12.15 5.41
N SER A 50 -3.20 11.67 4.16
CA SER A 50 -2.53 10.42 3.78
C SER A 50 -1.03 10.62 3.63
N ILE A 51 -0.25 9.67 4.14
CA ILE A 51 1.22 9.67 4.15
C ILE A 51 1.73 8.32 3.64
N LEU A 52 2.72 8.34 2.74
CA LEU A 52 3.40 7.12 2.28
C LEU A 52 4.04 6.43 3.48
N TYR A 53 3.75 5.15 3.65
CA TYR A 53 4.31 4.33 4.73
C TYR A 53 5.83 4.50 4.81
N ASP A 54 6.31 5.03 5.94
CA ASP A 54 7.70 5.42 6.17
C ASP A 54 8.48 4.42 7.05
N GLN A 55 7.79 3.39 7.51
CA GLN A 55 8.30 2.28 8.32
C GLN A 55 8.76 1.08 7.48
N SER A 56 9.44 0.12 8.11
CA SER A 56 9.86 -1.13 7.46
C SER A 56 8.67 -2.08 7.29
N LEU A 57 8.71 -2.93 6.27
CA LEU A 57 7.78 -4.07 6.14
C LEU A 57 7.69 -4.91 7.43
N ASP A 58 8.81 -5.05 8.15
CA ASP A 58 8.87 -5.86 9.38
C ASP A 58 8.08 -5.27 10.55
N GLU A 59 7.70 -3.99 10.48
CA GLU A 59 6.84 -3.34 11.48
C GLU A 59 5.35 -3.55 11.19
N LEU A 60 4.99 -4.05 10.00
CA LEU A 60 3.63 -4.46 9.69
C LEU A 60 3.36 -5.89 10.18
N GLU A 61 2.29 -6.04 10.97
CA GLU A 61 1.75 -7.35 11.32
C GLU A 61 1.02 -7.96 10.10
N LEU A 62 1.77 -8.71 9.29
CA LEU A 62 1.29 -9.35 8.06
C LEU A 62 1.02 -10.84 8.25
N ASN A 63 -0.07 -11.31 7.64
CA ASN A 63 -0.36 -12.73 7.45
C ASN A 63 -0.01 -13.15 6.02
N GLU A 64 0.11 -14.46 5.76
CA GLU A 64 0.35 -14.99 4.41
C GLU A 64 -0.71 -14.52 3.39
N THR A 65 -1.95 -14.31 3.84
CA THR A 65 -3.07 -13.84 3.00
C THR A 65 -3.01 -12.35 2.66
N ASP A 66 -2.15 -11.58 3.34
CA ASP A 66 -1.95 -10.16 3.07
C ASP A 66 -1.02 -9.96 1.87
N PHE A 67 -0.22 -10.97 1.50
CA PHE A 67 0.63 -10.89 0.31
C PHE A 67 -0.20 -11.06 -0.96
N ILE A 68 0.05 -10.19 -1.93
CA ILE A 68 -0.59 -10.20 -3.24
C ILE A 68 0.45 -10.26 -4.35
N THR A 69 -0.01 -10.49 -5.56
CA THR A 69 0.86 -10.42 -6.74
C THR A 69 1.02 -8.99 -7.25
N GLU A 70 2.10 -8.73 -7.97
CA GLU A 70 2.29 -7.47 -8.72
C GLU A 70 1.09 -7.19 -9.64
N VAL A 71 0.59 -8.23 -10.32
CA VAL A 71 -0.58 -8.12 -11.22
C VAL A 71 -1.84 -7.64 -10.48
N GLU A 72 -2.06 -8.11 -9.26
CA GLU A 72 -3.19 -7.63 -8.44
C GLU A 72 -2.99 -6.19 -8.00
N PHE A 73 -1.79 -5.82 -7.57
CA PHE A 73 -1.46 -4.44 -7.22
C PHE A 73 -1.66 -3.49 -8.40
N ASP A 74 -1.13 -3.84 -9.57
CA ASP A 74 -1.15 -3.00 -10.76
C ASP A 74 -2.57 -2.79 -11.30
N LYS A 75 -3.46 -3.79 -11.17
CA LYS A 75 -4.88 -3.62 -11.48
C LYS A 75 -5.48 -2.50 -10.64
N VAL A 76 -5.25 -2.52 -9.32
CA VAL A 76 -5.77 -1.50 -8.41
C VAL A 76 -5.11 -0.14 -8.65
N TRP A 77 -3.80 -0.11 -8.93
CA TRP A 77 -3.06 1.10 -9.25
C TRP A 77 -3.62 1.79 -10.50
N ASN A 78 -3.79 1.03 -11.58
CA ASN A 78 -4.29 1.53 -12.86
C ASN A 78 -5.82 1.77 -12.87
N GLY A 79 -6.55 1.29 -11.86
CA GLY A 79 -8.00 1.44 -11.76
C GLY A 79 -8.78 0.52 -12.68
N GLN A 80 -8.25 -0.69 -12.90
CA GLN A 80 -8.84 -1.76 -13.71
C GLN A 80 -9.64 -2.75 -12.86
#